data_AF-A0A924XVS7-F1
#
_entry.id   AF-A0A924XVS7-F1
#
_cell.length_a   1.000
_cell.length_b   1.000
_cell.length_c   1.000
_cell.angle_alpha   90.00
_cell.angle_beta   90.00
_cell.angle_gamma   90.00
#
_symmetry.space_group_name_H-M   'P 1'
#
loop_
_entity.id
_entity.type
_entity.pdbx_description
1 polymer ?
#
loop_
_entity_poly.entity_id
_entity_poly.type
_entity_poly.pdbx_seq_one_letter_code
_entity_poly.pdbx_strand_id
1 'polypeptide(L)'
;MDQVGRIAGASIAVGLAVLATKGAAWWLTGSAALFSDALESVVNVAASVVAFVALRLAARPADANHPYGHDKAEFFAAVIEGVLIIVAAGSILQHAWFAWQDPAPIEQPWLGLGLNAAATVVNAAWATVLVRAARRHRSAALAA
;
A
#
# COMPACT_ATOMS: atom_id res chain seq x y z
N MET A 1 -19.46 1.23 14.08
CA MET A 1 -18.19 1.09 13.34
C MET A 1 -17.27 0.27 14.19
N ASP A 2 -17.11 -0.98 13.82
CA ASP A 2 -16.41 -1.98 14.62
C ASP A 2 -14.92 -1.62 14.68
N GLN A 3 -14.20 -2.12 15.68
CA GLN A 3 -12.78 -1.79 15.89
C GLN A 3 -11.92 -2.02 14.63
N VAL A 4 -12.29 -3.00 13.80
CA VAL A 4 -11.66 -3.33 12.51
C VAL A 4 -11.81 -2.19 11.49
N GLY A 5 -13.00 -1.60 11.35
CA GLY A 5 -13.24 -0.53 10.38
C GLY A 5 -12.47 0.76 10.71
N ARG A 6 -12.27 1.06 12.01
CA ARG A 6 -11.42 2.18 12.44
C ARG A 6 -9.95 1.94 12.12
N ILE A 7 -9.46 0.72 12.31
CA ILE A 7 -8.06 0.35 12.02
C ILE A 7 -7.81 0.42 10.52
N ALA A 8 -8.70 -0.12 9.69
CA ALA A 8 -8.57 -0.07 8.24
C ALA A 8 -8.63 1.37 7.69
N GLY A 9 -9.49 2.23 8.24
CA GLY A 9 -9.50 3.66 7.90
C GLY A 9 -8.21 4.38 8.29
N ALA A 10 -7.64 4.04 9.46
CA ALA A 10 -6.34 4.58 9.88
C ALA A 10 -5.19 4.09 8.97
N SER A 11 -5.24 2.85 8.46
CA SER A 11 -4.25 2.35 7.50
C SER A 11 -4.19 3.18 6.23
N ILE A 12 -5.35 3.59 5.69
CA ILE A 12 -5.40 4.44 4.50
C ILE A 12 -4.73 5.80 4.80
N ALA A 13 -5.03 6.40 5.96
CA ALA A 13 -4.44 7.69 6.33
C ALA A 13 -2.92 7.61 6.52
N VAL A 14 -2.42 6.58 7.21
CA VAL A 14 -0.98 6.36 7.39
C VAL A 14 -0.31 6.06 6.05
N GLY A 15 -0.91 5.21 5.22
CA GLY A 15 -0.42 4.90 3.88
C GLY A 15 -0.30 6.13 2.99
N LEU A 16 -1.30 7.03 3.02
CA LEU A 16 -1.26 8.30 2.29
C LEU A 16 -0.12 9.22 2.78
N ALA A 17 0.13 9.27 4.08
CA ALA A 17 1.23 10.05 4.63
C ALA A 17 2.61 9.48 4.23
N VAL A 18 2.76 8.15 4.25
CA VAL A 18 3.97 7.45 3.79
C VAL A 18 4.18 7.70 2.29
N LEU A 19 3.13 7.57 1.48
CA LEU A 19 3.16 7.84 0.04
C LEU A 19 3.57 9.29 -0.24
N ALA A 20 2.98 10.27 0.44
CA ALA A 20 3.34 11.67 0.27
C ALA A 20 4.82 11.92 0.59
N THR A 21 5.33 11.30 1.66
CA THR A 21 6.73 11.44 2.08
C THR A 21 7.70 10.82 1.07
N LYS A 22 7.41 9.60 0.60
CA LYS A 22 8.23 8.91 -0.42
C LYS A 22 8.14 9.60 -1.79
N GLY A 23 6.96 10.07 -2.17
CA GLY A 23 6.75 10.87 -3.38
C GLY A 23 7.54 12.17 -3.37
N ALA A 24 7.59 12.86 -2.22
CA ALA A 24 8.46 14.02 -2.04
C ALA A 24 9.94 13.65 -2.13
N ALA A 25 10.36 12.54 -1.50
CA ALA A 25 11.75 12.06 -1.60
C ALA A 25 12.16 11.75 -3.04
N TRP A 26 11.27 11.13 -3.82
CA TRP A 26 11.50 10.88 -5.24
C TRP A 26 11.58 12.19 -6.03
N TRP A 27 10.61 13.09 -5.90
CA TRP A 27 10.59 14.35 -6.64
C TRP A 27 11.86 15.17 -6.37
N LEU A 28 12.26 15.30 -5.11
CA LEU A 28 13.44 16.09 -4.73
C LEU A 28 14.77 15.49 -5.23
N THR A 29 14.82 14.19 -5.50
CA THR A 29 16.08 13.51 -5.87
C THR A 29 16.18 13.10 -7.32
N GLY A 30 15.03 12.94 -8.01
CA GLY A 30 14.96 12.33 -9.34
C GLY A 30 15.36 10.84 -9.37
N SER A 31 15.52 10.19 -8.21
CA SER A 31 16.08 8.84 -8.11
C SER A 31 15.09 7.76 -8.59
N ALA A 32 15.52 6.93 -9.53
CA ALA A 32 14.77 5.77 -9.99
C ALA A 32 14.52 4.73 -8.86
N ALA A 33 15.42 4.64 -7.87
CA ALA A 33 15.21 3.77 -6.72
C ALA A 33 14.11 4.31 -5.79
N LEU A 34 14.10 5.62 -5.55
CA LEU A 34 13.05 6.26 -4.73
C LEU A 34 11.71 6.31 -5.45
N PHE A 35 11.71 6.36 -6.79
CA PHE A 35 10.51 6.18 -7.61
C PHE A 35 9.86 4.81 -7.39
N SER A 36 10.65 3.73 -7.44
CA SER A 36 10.16 2.37 -7.20
C SER A 36 9.50 2.23 -5.83
N ASP A 37 10.13 2.81 -4.81
CA ASP A 37 9.63 2.74 -3.44
C ASP A 37 8.36 3.61 -3.22
N ALA A 38 8.25 4.73 -3.95
CA ALA A 38 7.02 5.53 -3.99
C ALA A 38 5.87 4.77 -4.69
N LEU A 39 6.15 4.08 -5.81
CA LEU A 39 5.17 3.24 -6.51
C LEU A 39 4.66 2.09 -5.64
N GLU A 40 5.54 1.43 -4.89
CA GLU A 40 5.13 0.41 -3.90
C GLU A 40 4.09 0.97 -2.93
N SER A 41 4.31 2.21 -2.46
CA SER A 41 3.39 2.86 -1.52
C SER A 41 2.05 3.26 -2.16
N VAL A 42 2.03 3.55 -3.46
CA VAL A 42 0.78 3.73 -4.23
C VAL A 42 -0.02 2.43 -4.22
N VAL A 43 0.63 1.30 -4.53
CA VAL A 43 0.00 -0.02 -4.53
C VAL A 43 -0.54 -0.35 -3.14
N ASN A 44 0.23 -0.13 -2.08
CA ASN A 44 -0.19 -0.39 -0.69
C ASN A 44 -1.43 0.43 -0.29
N VAL A 45 -1.49 1.71 -0.68
CA VAL A 45 -2.67 2.56 -0.42
C VAL A 45 -3.88 2.06 -1.21
N ALA A 46 -3.71 1.75 -2.49
CA ALA A 46 -4.78 1.23 -3.33
C ALA A 46 -5.32 -0.11 -2.79
N ALA A 47 -4.42 -1.03 -2.42
CA ALA A 47 -4.76 -2.30 -1.80
C ALA A 47 -5.52 -2.09 -0.47
N SER A 48 -5.06 -1.17 0.38
CA SER A 48 -5.74 -0.82 1.64
C SER A 48 -7.16 -0.29 1.43
N VAL A 49 -7.38 0.53 0.39
CA VAL A 49 -8.72 1.04 0.03
C VAL A 49 -9.61 -0.11 -0.47
N VAL A 50 -9.09 -0.95 -1.37
CA VAL A 50 -9.83 -2.11 -1.90
C VAL A 50 -10.18 -3.09 -0.77
N ALA A 51 -9.24 -3.37 0.13
CA ALA A 51 -9.44 -4.21 1.30
C ALA A 51 -10.48 -3.62 2.26
N PHE A 52 -10.46 -2.30 2.50
CA PHE A 52 -11.49 -1.63 3.30
C PHE A 52 -12.90 -1.78 2.70
N VAL A 53 -13.02 -1.64 1.38
CA VAL A 53 -14.29 -1.84 0.67
C VAL A 53 -14.72 -3.30 0.73
N ALA A 54 -13.80 -4.24 0.50
CA ALA A 54 -14.05 -5.68 0.56
C ALA A 54 -14.54 -6.11 1.95
N LEU A 55 -13.88 -5.64 3.02
CA LEU A 55 -14.28 -5.86 4.41
C LEU A 55 -15.70 -5.35 4.69
N ARG A 56 -16.01 -4.15 4.19
CA ARG A 56 -17.34 -3.55 4.37
C ARG A 56 -18.43 -4.30 3.60
N LEU A 57 -18.08 -4.93 2.48
CA LEU A 57 -18.98 -5.75 1.68
C LEU A 57 -19.16 -7.14 2.30
N ALA A 58 -18.08 -7.77 2.76
CA ALA A 58 -18.09 -9.07 3.45
C ALA A 58 -18.86 -9.04 4.77
N ALA A 59 -18.83 -7.90 5.49
CA ALA A 59 -19.62 -7.71 6.71
C ALA A 59 -21.15 -7.62 6.47
N ARG A 60 -21.62 -7.63 5.22
CA ARG A 60 -23.06 -7.65 4.93
C ARG A 60 -23.62 -9.06 5.08
N PRO A 61 -24.80 -9.23 5.71
CA PRO A 61 -25.47 -10.53 5.80
C PRO A 61 -25.81 -11.07 4.40
N ALA A 62 -25.93 -12.38 4.28
CA ALA A 62 -26.33 -13.03 3.03
C ALA A 62 -27.65 -12.46 2.49
N ASP A 63 -27.68 -12.17 1.20
CA ASP A 63 -28.84 -11.62 0.51
C ASP A 63 -29.33 -12.59 -0.59
N ALA A 64 -30.46 -12.26 -1.22
CA ALA A 64 -31.05 -13.10 -2.25
C ALA A 64 -30.14 -13.27 -3.50
N ASN A 65 -29.21 -12.35 -3.73
CA ASN A 65 -28.25 -12.41 -4.84
C ASN A 65 -26.99 -13.22 -4.47
N HIS A 66 -26.64 -13.32 -3.18
CA HIS A 66 -25.52 -14.10 -2.66
C HIS A 66 -25.97 -14.98 -1.48
N PRO A 67 -26.63 -16.13 -1.76
CA PRO A 67 -27.14 -17.04 -0.73
C PRO A 67 -26.06 -17.63 0.18
N TYR A 68 -24.81 -17.66 -0.29
CA TYR A 68 -23.64 -18.20 0.41
C TYR A 68 -22.78 -17.11 1.09
N GLY A 69 -23.22 -15.85 1.10
CA GLY A 69 -22.47 -14.73 1.70
C GLY A 69 -21.48 -14.04 0.74
N HIS A 70 -20.82 -13.00 1.25
CA HIS A 70 -19.92 -12.11 0.48
C HIS A 70 -18.42 -12.37 0.72
N ASP A 71 -18.07 -13.49 1.36
CA ASP A 71 -16.70 -13.81 1.79
C ASP A 71 -15.68 -13.88 0.64
N LYS A 72 -16.15 -14.10 -0.61
CA LYS A 72 -15.30 -14.08 -1.81
C LYS A 72 -14.77 -12.69 -2.19
N ALA A 73 -15.28 -11.61 -1.58
CA ALA A 73 -14.83 -10.25 -1.85
C ALA A 73 -13.35 -10.03 -1.50
N GLU A 74 -12.82 -10.73 -0.48
CA GLU A 74 -11.40 -10.66 -0.10
C GLU A 74 -10.48 -11.24 -1.19
N PHE A 75 -10.87 -12.35 -1.82
CA PHE A 75 -10.10 -12.91 -2.94
C PHE A 75 -10.03 -11.95 -4.13
N PHE A 76 -11.11 -11.24 -4.41
CA PHE A 76 -11.11 -10.21 -5.45
C PHE A 76 -10.15 -9.05 -5.12
N ALA A 77 -10.07 -8.65 -3.86
CA ALA A 77 -9.11 -7.64 -3.42
C ALA A 77 -7.65 -8.07 -3.67
N ALA A 78 -7.30 -9.31 -3.31
CA ALA A 78 -5.97 -9.86 -3.55
C ALA A 78 -5.60 -9.95 -5.04
N VAL A 79 -6.58 -10.28 -5.91
CA VAL A 79 -6.36 -10.29 -7.36
C VAL A 79 -6.08 -8.88 -7.89
N ILE A 80 -6.85 -7.88 -7.46
CA ILE A 80 -6.65 -6.48 -7.86
C ILE A 80 -5.26 -6.00 -7.41
N GLU A 81 -4.88 -6.28 -6.17
CA GLU A 81 -3.55 -5.96 -5.66
C GLU A 81 -2.45 -6.61 -6.50
N GLY A 82 -2.57 -7.91 -6.82
CA GLY A 82 -1.62 -8.61 -7.68
C GLY A 82 -1.46 -7.95 -9.06
N VAL A 83 -2.57 -7.51 -9.68
CA VAL A 83 -2.53 -6.76 -10.95
C VAL A 83 -1.80 -5.42 -10.79
N LEU A 84 -2.07 -4.68 -9.72
CA LEU A 84 -1.40 -3.41 -9.44
C LEU A 84 0.12 -3.59 -9.25
N ILE A 85 0.54 -4.65 -8.58
CA ILE A 85 1.97 -5.00 -8.43
C ILE A 85 2.62 -5.24 -9.80
N ILE A 86 1.98 -6.00 -10.69
CA ILE A 86 2.51 -6.26 -12.04
C ILE A 86 2.65 -4.96 -12.84
N VAL A 87 1.64 -4.08 -12.79
CA VAL A 87 1.68 -2.77 -13.46
C VAL A 87 2.79 -1.88 -12.89
N ALA A 88 2.95 -1.86 -11.56
CA ALA A 88 4.02 -1.11 -10.90
C ALA A 88 5.40 -1.64 -11.32
N ALA A 89 5.59 -2.96 -11.34
CA ALA A 89 6.82 -3.60 -11.79
C ALA A 89 7.17 -3.25 -13.25
N GLY A 90 6.18 -3.28 -14.16
CA GLY A 90 6.37 -2.86 -15.55
C GLY A 90 6.79 -1.39 -15.65
N SER A 91 6.17 -0.52 -14.85
CA SER A 91 6.48 0.92 -14.80
C SER A 91 7.90 1.17 -14.26
N ILE A 92 8.32 0.43 -13.23
CA ILE A 92 9.69 0.49 -12.67
C ILE A 92 10.71 0.06 -13.72
N LEU A 93 10.46 -1.04 -14.44
CA LEU A 93 11.36 -1.53 -15.50
C LEU A 93 11.52 -0.49 -16.61
N GLN A 94 10.42 0.11 -17.06
CA GLN A 94 10.46 1.17 -18.08
C GLN A 94 11.26 2.39 -17.58
N HIS A 95 11.02 2.83 -16.35
CA HIS A 95 11.70 4.00 -15.79
C HIS A 95 13.20 3.75 -15.56
N ALA A 96 13.56 2.54 -15.11
CA ALA A 96 14.94 2.10 -14.95
C ALA A 96 15.67 2.00 -16.31
N TRP A 97 14.98 1.55 -17.36
CA TRP A 97 15.53 1.49 -18.71
C TRP A 97 15.88 2.88 -19.27
N PHE A 98 15.04 3.89 -19.00
CA PHE A 98 15.35 5.27 -19.38
C PHE A 98 16.47 5.88 -18.54
N ALA A 99 16.45 5.67 -17.22
CA ALA A 99 17.52 6.13 -16.33
C ALA A 99 18.89 5.49 -16.65
N TRP A 100 18.89 4.26 -17.18
CA TRP A 100 20.11 3.62 -17.68
C TRP A 100 20.65 4.31 -18.93
N GLN A 101 19.77 4.68 -19.87
CA GLN A 101 20.18 5.29 -21.14
C GLN A 101 20.68 6.73 -20.97
N ASP A 102 20.08 7.49 -20.05
CA ASP A 102 20.48 8.86 -19.73
C ASP A 102 20.74 9.02 -18.22
N PRO A 103 21.94 8.66 -17.74
CA PRO A 103 22.27 8.71 -16.31
C PRO A 103 22.36 10.16 -15.81
N ALA A 104 21.31 10.62 -15.14
CA ALA A 104 21.34 11.89 -14.43
C ALA A 104 21.91 11.72 -13.01
N PRO A 105 22.70 12.67 -12.50
CA PRO A 105 23.14 12.66 -11.10
C PRO A 105 21.93 12.80 -10.16
N ILE A 106 21.95 12.06 -9.06
CA ILE A 106 20.91 12.14 -8.03
C ILE A 106 21.06 13.44 -7.26
N GLU A 107 20.02 14.27 -7.26
CA GLU A 107 20.01 15.52 -6.50
C GLU A 107 19.74 15.25 -5.02
N GLN A 108 20.41 15.99 -4.13
CA GLN A 108 20.18 15.95 -2.67
C GLN A 108 20.01 14.53 -2.05
N PRO A 109 20.93 13.59 -2.31
CA PRO A 109 20.74 12.17 -1.99
C PRO A 109 20.53 11.92 -0.49
N TRP A 110 21.21 12.66 0.38
CA TRP A 110 21.07 12.52 1.83
C TRP A 110 19.68 12.92 2.35
N LEU A 111 19.09 13.97 1.79
CA LEU A 111 17.75 14.41 2.17
C LEU A 111 16.70 13.38 1.71
N GLY A 112 16.82 12.91 0.46
CA GLY A 112 15.92 11.87 -0.06
C GLY A 112 16.01 10.56 0.72
N LEU A 113 17.23 10.11 1.06
CA LEU A 113 17.43 8.94 1.92
C LEU A 113 16.84 9.15 3.33
N GLY A 114 17.01 10.34 3.91
CA GLY A 114 16.44 10.67 5.22
C GLY A 114 14.91 10.62 5.22
N LEU A 115 14.26 11.21 4.21
CA LEU A 115 12.81 11.17 4.05
C LEU A 115 12.30 9.74 3.83
N ASN A 116 13.00 8.96 3.00
CA ASN A 116 12.65 7.57 2.75
C ASN A 116 12.78 6.70 4.01
N ALA A 117 13.87 6.87 4.76
CA ALA A 117 14.09 6.17 6.03
C ALA A 117 13.00 6.52 7.04
N ALA A 118 12.62 7.80 7.16
CA ALA A 118 11.52 8.23 8.02
C ALA A 118 10.19 7.58 7.62
N ALA A 119 9.88 7.57 6.32
CA ALA A 119 8.68 6.91 5.80
C ALA A 119 8.69 5.40 6.09
N THR A 120 9.84 4.75 5.95
CA THR A 120 10.04 3.33 6.25
C THR A 120 9.80 3.03 7.73
N VAL A 121 10.30 3.87 8.63
CA VAL A 121 10.07 3.74 10.08
C VAL A 121 8.58 3.87 10.42
N VAL A 122 7.90 4.85 9.83
CA VAL A 122 6.44 5.02 10.02
C VAL A 122 5.69 3.79 9.50
N ASN A 123 6.03 3.31 8.31
CA ASN A 123 5.38 2.14 7.72
C ASN A 123 5.61 0.88 8.57
N ALA A 124 6.84 0.65 9.03
CA ALA A 124 7.19 -0.46 9.90
C ALA A 124 6.46 -0.37 11.25
N ALA A 125 6.41 0.81 11.87
CA ALA A 125 5.67 1.02 13.11
C ALA A 125 4.18 0.67 12.94
N TRP A 126 3.56 1.15 11.86
CA TRP A 126 2.16 0.85 11.56
C TRP A 126 1.92 -0.64 11.27
N ALA A 127 2.80 -1.28 10.50
CA ALA A 127 2.74 -2.72 10.25
C ALA A 127 2.77 -3.52 11.56
N THR A 128 3.60 -3.14 12.53
CA THR A 128 3.59 -3.83 13.84
C THR A 128 2.27 -3.67 14.59
N VAL A 129 1.60 -2.53 14.46
CA VAL A 129 0.27 -2.30 15.05
C VAL A 129 -0.77 -3.20 14.38
N LEU A 130 -0.76 -3.26 13.04
CA LEU A 130 -1.67 -4.11 12.26
C LEU A 130 -1.49 -5.58 12.59
N VAL A 131 -0.25 -6.10 12.55
CA VAL A 131 0.03 -7.51 12.85
C VAL A 131 -0.35 -7.88 14.29
N ARG A 132 -0.21 -6.96 15.25
CA ARG A 132 -0.67 -7.16 16.63
C ARG A 132 -2.20 -7.17 16.72
N ALA A 133 -2.87 -6.28 16.00
CA ALA A 133 -4.33 -6.23 15.95
C ALA A 133 -4.93 -7.46 15.26
N ALA A 134 -4.35 -7.89 14.14
CA ALA A 134 -4.74 -9.07 13.38
C ALA A 134 -4.69 -10.34 14.23
N ARG A 135 -3.60 -10.53 15.00
CA ARG A 135 -3.46 -11.65 15.93
C ARG A 135 -4.49 -11.64 17.05
N ARG A 136 -4.86 -10.46 17.57
CA ARG A 136 -5.88 -10.33 18.62
C ARG A 136 -7.29 -10.62 18.11
N HIS A 137 -7.59 -10.22 16.88
CA HIS A 137 -8.93 -10.35 16.29
C HIS A 137 -9.11 -11.58 15.38
N ARG A 138 -8.07 -12.41 15.20
CA ARG A 138 -8.02 -13.56 14.27
C ARG A 138 -8.57 -13.25 12.88
N SER A 139 -8.39 -12.01 12.42
CA SER A 139 -8.91 -11.55 11.14
C SER A 139 -7.83 -11.70 10.07
N ALA A 140 -8.09 -12.54 9.06
CA ALA A 140 -7.20 -12.72 7.91
C ALA A 140 -6.98 -11.40 7.16
N ALA A 141 -8.03 -10.58 7.04
CA ALA A 141 -8.00 -9.29 6.38
C ALA A 141 -7.15 -8.20 7.09
N LEU A 142 -6.83 -8.35 8.37
CA LEU A 142 -5.88 -7.47 9.06
C LEU A 142 -4.44 -8.00 9.02
N ALA A 143 -4.26 -9.28 8.67
CA ALA A 143 -2.98 -9.97 8.65
C ALA A 143 -2.31 -9.98 7.26
N ALA A 144 -3.09 -9.76 6.20
CA ALA A 144 -2.61 -9.45 4.85
C ALA A 144 -2.04 -8.03 4.82
#